data_AF-A0A7X6GHM8-F1
#
_entry.id   AF-A0A7X6GHM8-F1
#
_cell.length_a   1.000
_cell.length_b   1.000
_cell.length_c   1.000
_cell.angle_alpha   90.00
_cell.angle_beta   90.00
_cell.angle_gamma   90.00
#
_symmetry.space_group_name_H-M   'P 1'
#
loop_
_entity.id
_entity.type
_entity.pdbx_description
1 polymer ?
#
loop_
_entity_poly.entity_id
_entity_poly.type
_entity_poly.pdbx_seq_one_letter_code
_entity_poly.pdbx_strand_id
1 'polypeptide(L)'
;MKSKVLIGIVGGLFTMVVFSLGFFSSFYLNTSLDSASYTKEHVDNGRFMLYALRHIESGEIEKARLALRGHVSNKVLITDAFRLPPKSEREDQVIQDFYAEVADYFNSQGGFNETMQVMENGEWVSKPTPTMQILEEFSAK
;
A
#
# COMPACT_ATOMS: atom_id res chain seq x y z
N MET A 1 47.19 -25.63 27.79
CA MET A 1 46.92 -24.24 27.33
C MET A 1 46.63 -24.14 25.83
N LYS A 2 47.48 -24.67 24.93
CA LYS A 2 47.32 -24.53 23.46
C LYS A 2 45.97 -24.99 22.88
N SER A 3 45.43 -26.13 23.35
CA SER A 3 44.13 -26.66 22.90
C SER A 3 42.93 -25.79 23.31
N LYS A 4 42.95 -25.19 24.51
CA LYS A 4 41.86 -24.30 24.97
C LYS A 4 41.81 -23.00 24.15
N VAL A 5 42.97 -22.47 23.77
CA VAL A 5 43.09 -21.29 22.90
C VAL A 5 42.61 -21.62 21.48
N LEU A 6 42.99 -22.78 20.94
CA LEU A 6 42.55 -23.22 19.61
C LEU A 6 41.03 -23.42 19.54
N ILE A 7 40.43 -24.03 20.57
CA ILE A 7 38.97 -24.19 20.67
C ILE A 7 38.27 -22.84 20.78
N GLY A 8 38.82 -21.88 21.52
CA GLY A 8 38.28 -20.52 21.60
C GLY A 8 38.32 -19.78 20.26
N ILE A 9 39.41 -19.91 19.50
CA ILE A 9 39.54 -19.32 18.16
C ILE A 9 38.56 -19.96 17.18
N VAL A 10 38.48 -21.29 17.14
CA VAL A 10 37.57 -22.02 16.24
C VAL A 10 36.11 -21.75 16.60
N GLY A 11 35.79 -21.71 17.89
CA GLY A 11 34.45 -21.34 18.38
C GLY A 11 34.08 -19.92 17.96
N GLY A 12 34.96 -18.94 18.17
CA GLY A 12 34.72 -17.55 17.76
C GLY A 12 34.55 -17.39 16.24
N LEU A 13 35.38 -18.07 15.44
CA LEU A 13 35.28 -18.07 13.98
C LEU A 13 33.97 -18.71 13.51
N PHE A 14 33.59 -19.84 14.10
CA PHE A 14 32.32 -20.51 13.80
C PHE A 14 31.12 -19.61 14.14
N THR A 15 31.13 -18.95 15.29
CA THR A 15 30.05 -18.02 15.67
C THR A 15 29.97 -16.83 14.71
N MET A 16 31.10 -16.24 14.30
CA MET A 16 31.10 -15.16 13.30
C MET A 16 30.51 -15.60 11.95
N VAL A 17 30.86 -16.80 11.49
CA VAL A 17 30.35 -17.33 10.21
C VAL A 17 28.85 -17.58 10.28
N VAL A 18 28.36 -18.25 11.33
CA VAL A 18 26.92 -18.52 11.51
C VAL A 18 26.14 -17.22 11.63
N PHE A 19 26.63 -16.25 12.39
CA PHE A 19 25.98 -14.95 12.55
C PHE A 19 25.92 -14.17 11.23
N SER A 20 27.02 -14.15 10.47
CA SER A 20 27.08 -13.47 9.18
C SER A 20 26.12 -14.11 8.17
N LEU A 21 26.08 -15.44 8.09
CA LEU A 21 25.15 -16.16 7.21
C LEU A 21 23.69 -15.88 7.60
N GLY A 22 23.34 -15.92 8.89
CA GLY A 22 22.00 -15.59 9.35
C GLY A 22 21.58 -14.15 9.02
N PHE A 23 22.53 -13.20 9.12
CA PHE A 23 22.32 -11.81 8.74
C PHE A 23 22.07 -11.66 7.23
N PHE A 24 22.93 -12.26 6.38
CA PHE A 24 22.75 -12.21 4.92
C PHE A 24 21.46 -12.89 4.46
N SER A 25 21.09 -14.04 5.04
CA SER A 25 19.83 -14.71 4.73
C SER A 25 18.62 -13.87 5.12
N SER A 26 18.62 -13.25 6.31
CA SER A 26 17.51 -12.39 6.75
C SER A 26 17.38 -11.14 5.87
N PHE A 27 18.51 -10.51 5.53
CA PHE A 27 18.55 -9.36 4.64
C PHE A 27 18.03 -9.71 3.24
N TYR A 28 18.49 -10.82 2.67
CA TYR A 28 18.01 -11.32 1.38
C TYR A 28 16.51 -11.62 1.40
N LEU A 29 16.03 -12.31 2.44
CA LEU A 29 14.61 -12.65 2.56
C LEU A 29 13.74 -11.40 2.63
N ASN A 30 14.08 -10.42 3.46
CA ASN A 30 13.34 -9.14 3.51
C ASN A 30 13.36 -8.42 2.17
N THR A 31 14.55 -8.25 1.58
CA THR A 31 14.66 -7.54 0.29
C THR A 31 13.90 -8.26 -0.83
N SER A 32 13.94 -9.59 -0.85
CA SER A 32 13.21 -10.40 -1.82
C SER A 32 11.69 -10.34 -1.63
N LEU A 33 11.21 -10.34 -0.38
CA LEU A 33 9.79 -10.21 -0.05
C LEU A 33 9.26 -8.82 -0.40
N ASP A 34 10.02 -7.77 -0.13
CA ASP A 34 9.66 -6.40 -0.48
C ASP A 34 9.65 -6.22 -1.99
N SER A 35 10.67 -6.70 -2.71
CA SER A 35 10.73 -6.61 -4.17
C SER A 35 9.64 -7.43 -4.87
N ALA A 36 9.30 -8.62 -4.34
CA ALA A 36 8.22 -9.45 -4.84
C ALA A 36 6.85 -8.79 -4.58
N SER A 37 6.66 -8.21 -3.41
CA SER A 37 5.42 -7.49 -3.05
C SER A 37 5.24 -6.25 -3.93
N TYR A 38 6.31 -5.46 -4.12
CA TYR A 38 6.33 -4.31 -5.02
C TYR A 38 6.00 -4.71 -6.47
N THR A 39 6.64 -5.75 -6.99
CA THR A 39 6.40 -6.23 -8.35
C THR A 39 4.97 -6.74 -8.51
N LYS A 40 4.47 -7.49 -7.54
CA LYS A 40 3.09 -7.98 -7.53
C LYS A 40 2.10 -6.82 -7.56
N GLU A 41 2.29 -5.79 -6.75
CA GLU A 41 1.42 -4.61 -6.76
C GLU A 41 1.38 -3.93 -8.14
N HIS A 42 2.54 -3.76 -8.79
CA HIS A 42 2.61 -3.16 -10.13
C HIS A 42 1.90 -4.03 -11.19
N VAL A 43 2.04 -5.35 -11.10
CA VAL A 43 1.33 -6.28 -11.99
C VAL A 43 -0.17 -6.22 -11.75
N ASP A 44 -0.62 -6.21 -10.49
CA ASP A 44 -2.03 -6.13 -10.14
C ASP A 44 -2.64 -4.78 -10.59
N ASN A 45 -1.91 -3.66 -10.43
CA ASN A 45 -2.29 -2.36 -10.98
C ASN A 45 -2.42 -2.40 -12.52
N GLY A 46 -1.44 -2.99 -13.22
CA GLY A 46 -1.48 -3.13 -14.68
C GLY A 46 -2.65 -3.99 -15.17
N ARG A 47 -2.95 -5.10 -14.48
CA ARG A 47 -4.12 -5.94 -14.77
C ARG A 47 -5.42 -5.21 -14.55
N PHE A 48 -5.49 -4.44 -13.46
CA PHE A 48 -6.65 -3.64 -13.14
C PHE A 48 -6.94 -2.60 -14.24
N MET A 49 -5.91 -1.86 -14.69
CA MET A 49 -6.01 -0.92 -15.82
C MET A 49 -6.43 -1.63 -17.12
N LEU A 50 -5.87 -2.81 -17.41
CA LEU A 50 -6.23 -3.59 -18.59
C LEU A 50 -7.71 -4.00 -18.58
N TYR A 51 -8.26 -4.37 -17.42
CA TYR A 51 -9.69 -4.70 -17.32
C TYR A 51 -10.58 -3.48 -17.54
N ALA A 52 -10.22 -2.32 -16.99
CA ALA A 52 -10.93 -1.08 -17.26
C ALA A 52 -10.88 -0.72 -18.76
N LEU A 53 -9.72 -0.85 -19.40
CA LEU A 53 -9.55 -0.64 -20.84
C LEU A 53 -10.46 -1.57 -21.66
N ARG A 54 -10.50 -2.87 -21.32
CA ARG A 54 -11.40 -3.83 -21.98
C ARG A 54 -12.87 -3.45 -21.85
N HIS A 55 -13.29 -2.97 -20.68
CA HIS A 55 -14.66 -2.48 -20.49
C HIS A 55 -14.93 -1.24 -21.36
N ILE A 56 -13.95 -0.36 -21.54
CA ILE A 56 -14.09 0.78 -22.45
C ILE A 56 -14.23 0.31 -23.90
N GLU A 57 -13.35 -0.58 -24.35
CA GLU A 57 -13.34 -1.15 -25.71
C GLU A 57 -14.62 -1.94 -26.02
N SER A 58 -15.24 -2.56 -25.02
CA SER A 58 -16.51 -3.27 -25.17
C SER A 58 -17.75 -2.37 -25.03
N GLY A 59 -17.57 -1.06 -24.87
CA GLY A 59 -18.66 -0.10 -24.66
C GLY A 59 -19.29 -0.11 -23.26
N GLU A 60 -18.74 -0.88 -22.32
CA GLU A 60 -19.17 -0.95 -20.91
C GLU A 60 -18.58 0.22 -20.09
N ILE A 61 -18.76 1.46 -20.56
CA ILE A 61 -18.10 2.67 -19.99
C ILE A 61 -18.36 2.83 -18.49
N GLU A 62 -19.61 2.61 -18.06
CA GLU A 62 -19.98 2.78 -16.66
C GLU A 62 -19.25 1.79 -15.74
N LYS A 63 -19.08 0.56 -16.21
CA LYS A 63 -18.38 -0.48 -15.46
C LYS A 63 -16.88 -0.18 -15.39
N ALA A 64 -16.30 0.33 -16.47
CA ALA A 64 -14.93 0.83 -16.46
C ALA A 64 -14.75 1.96 -15.45
N ARG A 65 -15.67 2.94 -15.46
CA ARG A 65 -15.68 4.07 -14.54
C ARG A 65 -15.74 3.62 -13.08
N LEU A 66 -16.71 2.77 -12.74
CA LEU A 66 -16.87 2.24 -11.38
C LEU A 66 -15.66 1.45 -10.92
N ALA A 67 -15.09 0.62 -11.79
CA ALA A 67 -13.84 -0.07 -11.49
C ALA A 67 -12.75 0.95 -11.16
N LEU A 68 -12.43 1.87 -12.09
CA LEU A 68 -11.33 2.84 -11.95
C LEU A 68 -11.49 3.67 -10.67
N ARG A 69 -12.70 4.15 -10.42
CA ARG A 69 -13.06 4.89 -9.21
C ARG A 69 -12.80 4.07 -7.95
N GLY A 70 -13.25 2.81 -7.91
CA GLY A 70 -12.98 1.91 -6.79
C GLY A 70 -11.48 1.64 -6.56
N HIS A 71 -10.69 1.58 -7.63
CA HIS A 71 -9.23 1.44 -7.52
C HIS A 71 -8.57 2.69 -6.92
N VAL A 72 -9.00 3.88 -7.34
CA VAL A 72 -8.56 5.15 -6.73
C VAL A 72 -8.93 5.20 -5.25
N SER A 73 -10.17 4.85 -4.89
CA SER A 73 -10.59 4.77 -3.48
C SER A 73 -9.73 3.81 -2.65
N ASN A 74 -9.36 2.67 -3.23
CA ASN A 74 -8.48 1.69 -2.57
C ASN A 74 -7.04 2.20 -2.43
N LYS A 75 -6.52 2.98 -3.39
CA LYS A 75 -5.19 3.59 -3.28
C LYS A 75 -5.13 4.63 -2.16
N VAL A 76 -6.14 5.47 -2.01
CA VAL A 76 -6.27 6.38 -0.85
C VAL A 76 -6.17 5.61 0.47
N LEU A 77 -6.89 4.48 0.59
CA LEU A 77 -6.87 3.66 1.80
C LEU A 77 -5.49 3.07 2.09
N ILE A 78 -4.84 2.51 1.08
CA ILE A 78 -3.51 1.91 1.24
C ILE A 78 -2.49 2.98 1.61
N THR A 79 -2.52 4.13 0.93
CA THR A 79 -1.60 5.24 1.21
C THR A 79 -1.75 5.76 2.63
N ASP A 80 -2.98 5.85 3.15
CA ASP A 80 -3.23 6.30 4.53
C ASP A 80 -2.83 5.24 5.56
N ALA A 81 -3.26 3.99 5.38
CA ALA A 81 -3.02 2.90 6.34
C ALA A 81 -1.54 2.49 6.44
N PHE A 82 -0.79 2.59 5.34
CA PHE A 82 0.62 2.21 5.28
C PHE A 82 1.56 3.41 5.09
N ARG A 83 1.11 4.62 5.47
CA ARG A 83 1.94 5.83 5.36
C ARG A 83 3.20 5.66 6.20
N LEU A 84 4.31 5.35 5.53
CA LEU A 84 5.63 5.46 6.14
C LEU A 84 5.97 6.96 6.24
N PRO A 85 6.74 7.38 7.26
CA PRO A 85 7.25 8.74 7.32
C PRO A 85 7.99 9.04 6.00
N PRO A 86 7.64 10.12 5.29
CA PRO A 86 8.28 10.45 4.03
C PRO A 86 9.78 10.65 4.28
N LYS A 87 10.62 10.08 3.40
CA LYS A 87 12.08 10.22 3.49
C LYS A 87 12.57 11.58 2.97
N SER A 88 11.69 12.31 2.29
CA SER A 88 11.96 13.65 1.77
C SER A 88 10.69 14.49 1.64
N GLU A 89 10.84 15.81 1.61
CA GLU A 89 9.76 16.76 1.33
C GLU A 89 9.08 16.46 -0.03
N ARG A 90 9.85 16.02 -1.03
CA ARG A 90 9.30 15.62 -2.33
C ARG A 90 8.35 14.43 -2.23
N GLU A 91 8.68 13.42 -1.43
CA GLU A 91 7.80 12.26 -1.23
C GLU A 91 6.51 12.67 -0.54
N ASP A 92 6.59 13.58 0.43
CA ASP A 92 5.40 14.11 1.11
C ASP A 92 4.52 14.89 0.14
N GLN A 93 5.12 15.76 -0.68
CA GLN A 93 4.40 16.54 -1.69
C GLN A 93 3.66 15.64 -2.68
N VAL A 94 4.28 14.57 -3.18
CA VAL A 94 3.62 13.62 -4.09
C VAL A 94 2.39 12.98 -3.46
N ILE A 95 2.45 12.68 -2.15
CA ILE A 95 1.31 12.12 -1.42
C ILE A 95 0.22 13.18 -1.22
N GLN A 96 0.59 14.42 -0.87
CA GLN A 96 -0.37 15.53 -0.73
C GLN A 96 -1.06 15.84 -2.07
N ASP A 97 -0.29 15.92 -3.16
CA ASP A 97 -0.79 16.17 -4.51
C ASP A 97 -1.76 15.05 -4.94
N PHE A 98 -1.42 13.79 -4.65
CA PHE A 98 -2.32 12.66 -4.90
C PHE A 98 -3.66 12.84 -4.17
N TYR A 99 -3.66 13.11 -2.86
CA TYR A 99 -4.90 13.33 -2.12
C TYR A 99 -5.70 14.52 -2.66
N ALA A 100 -5.04 15.61 -3.05
CA ALA A 100 -5.68 16.78 -3.64
C ALA A 100 -6.35 16.45 -4.98
N GLU A 101 -5.65 15.76 -5.89
CA GLU A 101 -6.21 15.34 -7.18
C GLU A 101 -7.41 14.40 -7.01
N VAL A 102 -7.34 13.46 -6.06
CA VAL A 102 -8.46 12.58 -5.77
C VAL A 102 -9.63 13.37 -5.17
N ALA A 103 -9.36 14.27 -4.23
CA ALA A 103 -10.39 15.10 -3.62
C ALA A 103 -11.13 15.94 -4.68
N ASP A 104 -10.40 16.61 -5.56
CA ASP A 104 -10.94 17.39 -6.68
C ASP A 104 -11.80 16.51 -7.61
N TYR A 105 -11.32 15.31 -7.94
CA TYR A 105 -12.09 14.36 -8.73
C TYR A 105 -13.44 14.04 -8.07
N PHE A 106 -13.47 13.65 -6.79
CA PHE A 106 -14.72 13.29 -6.11
C PHE A 106 -15.65 14.50 -5.93
N ASN A 107 -15.11 15.68 -5.62
CA ASN A 107 -15.87 16.92 -5.58
C ASN A 107 -16.53 17.23 -6.94
N SER A 108 -15.83 17.01 -8.05
CA SER A 108 -16.40 17.17 -9.40
C SER A 108 -17.55 16.19 -9.70
N GLN A 109 -17.59 15.04 -8.99
CA GLN A 109 -18.62 14.01 -9.11
C GLN A 109 -19.76 14.17 -8.08
N GLY A 110 -19.85 15.32 -7.40
CA GLY A 110 -20.90 15.64 -6.44
C GLY A 110 -20.51 15.52 -4.98
N GLY A 111 -19.22 15.30 -4.66
CA GLY A 111 -18.69 15.24 -3.30
C GLY A 111 -18.35 13.83 -2.80
N PHE A 112 -17.97 13.76 -1.53
CA PHE A 112 -17.55 12.54 -0.85
C PHE A 112 -18.71 11.62 -0.43
N ASN A 113 -19.50 11.20 -1.42
CA ASN A 113 -20.83 10.62 -1.18
C ASN A 113 -20.84 9.09 -1.16
N GLU A 114 -19.68 8.43 -1.21
CA GLU A 114 -19.63 6.96 -1.17
C GLU A 114 -19.93 6.46 0.24
N THR A 115 -20.90 5.56 0.33
CA THR A 115 -21.32 4.97 1.61
C THR A 115 -21.22 3.45 1.60
N MET A 116 -20.97 2.86 2.75
CA MET A 116 -21.05 1.44 3.02
C MET A 116 -22.15 1.14 4.05
N GLN A 117 -22.70 -0.08 3.97
CA GLN A 117 -23.65 -0.57 4.97
C GLN A 117 -22.88 -1.27 6.09
N VAL A 118 -23.13 -0.85 7.32
CA VAL A 118 -22.52 -1.42 8.53
C VAL A 118 -23.64 -1.83 9.48
N MET A 119 -23.48 -2.97 10.15
CA MET A 119 -24.42 -3.38 11.19
C MET A 119 -24.02 -2.76 12.53
N GLU A 120 -24.86 -1.89 13.09
CA GLU A 120 -24.66 -1.26 14.39
C GLU A 120 -25.89 -1.48 15.26
N ASN A 121 -25.69 -1.99 16.47
CA ASN A 121 -26.78 -2.29 17.41
C ASN A 121 -27.90 -3.18 16.82
N GLY A 122 -27.56 -4.03 15.85
CA GLY A 122 -28.52 -4.91 15.18
C GLY A 122 -29.26 -4.29 13.98
N GLU A 123 -29.00 -3.03 13.65
CA GLU A 123 -29.59 -2.33 12.50
C GLU A 123 -28.54 -2.06 11.42
N TRP A 124 -28.94 -2.11 10.16
CA TRP A 124 -28.10 -1.71 9.04
C TRP A 124 -28.12 -0.19 8.91
N VAL A 125 -26.96 0.44 9.09
CA VAL A 125 -26.76 1.88 8.96
C VAL A 125 -25.83 2.20 7.81
N SER A 126 -26.14 3.27 7.08
CA SER A 126 -25.28 3.79 6.02
C SER A 126 -24.23 4.73 6.62
N LYS A 127 -22.96 4.45 6.37
CA LYS A 127 -21.83 5.29 6.80
C LYS A 127 -20.93 5.64 5.62
N PRO A 128 -20.23 6.78 5.63
CA PRO A 128 -19.21 7.08 4.63
C PRO A 128 -18.19 5.94 4.55
N THR A 129 -17.69 5.63 3.35
CA THR A 129 -16.57 4.70 3.23
C THR A 129 -15.33 5.29 3.92
N PRO A 130 -14.40 4.46 4.42
CA PRO A 130 -13.18 4.97 5.05
C PRO A 130 -12.38 5.89 4.12
N THR A 131 -12.42 5.66 2.80
CA THR A 131 -11.83 6.55 1.80
C THR A 131 -12.42 7.95 1.87
N MET A 132 -13.75 8.08 1.93
CA MET A 132 -14.41 9.38 1.98
C MET A 132 -14.05 10.14 3.26
N GLN A 133 -13.94 9.43 4.39
CA GLN A 133 -13.51 10.03 5.66
C GLN A 133 -12.08 10.58 5.56
N ILE A 134 -11.15 9.80 5.01
CA ILE A 134 -9.76 10.24 4.80
C ILE A 134 -9.71 11.50 3.93
N LEU A 135 -10.50 11.55 2.86
CA LEU A 135 -10.54 12.70 1.96
C LEU A 135 -11.20 13.92 2.61
N GLU A 136 -12.27 13.75 3.40
CA GLU A 136 -12.87 14.83 4.20
C GLU A 136 -11.86 15.41 5.20
N GLU A 137 -11.17 14.54 5.94
CA GLU A 137 -10.15 14.97 6.91
C GLU A 137 -8.96 15.66 6.25
N PHE A 138 -8.58 15.23 5.04
CA PHE A 138 -7.57 15.89 4.24
C PHE A 138 -8.03 17.29 3.79
N SER A 139 -9.24 17.41 3.23
CA SER A 139 -9.79 18.68 2.75
C SER A 139 -10.09 19.71 3.86
N ALA A 140 -10.17 19.26 5.12
CA ALA A 140 -10.41 20.13 6.27
C ALA A 140 -9.13 20.72 6.89
N LYS A 141 -7.94 20.29 6.46
CA LYS A 141 -6.63 20.77 6.94
C LYS A 141 -6.18 22.01 6.18
#